data_AF-A0A835CAE5-F1
#
_entry.id   AF-A0A835CAE5-F1
#
_cell.length_a   1.000
_cell.length_b   1.000
_cell.length_c   1.000
_cell.angle_alpha   90.00
_cell.angle_beta   90.00
_cell.angle_gamma   90.00
#
_symmetry.space_group_name_H-M   'P 1'
#
loop_
_entity.id
_entity.type
_entity.pdbx_description
1 polymer ?
#
loop_
_entity_poly.entity_id
_entity_poly.type
_entity_poly.pdbx_seq_one_letter_code
_entity_poly.pdbx_strand_id
1 'polypeptide(L)'
;MTTFDGVSFEVDVEVAMKMEAVRSFFEDYNSQEITKIPLPNVSSNSLTMVIDYIKTHLDFSEMAKKCDEIEEIDVLSRKKYGKFTMEAKAYDNQYLEKLDNDAIKELLLATNYLNVKSLLNFLNQGIANRVMNKSVEYVREKPGAGFL
;
A
#
# COMPACT_ATOMS: atom_id res chain seq x y z
N MET A 1 18.06 -3.90 4.46
CA MET A 1 17.86 -2.82 3.46
C MET A 1 18.34 -1.52 4.07
N THR A 2 18.96 -0.61 3.33
CA THR A 2 19.45 0.67 3.86
C THR A 2 18.87 1.82 3.05
N THR A 3 18.21 2.74 3.73
CA THR A 3 17.53 3.91 3.15
C THR A 3 18.50 5.05 2.85
N PHE A 4 18.05 6.06 2.10
CA PHE A 4 18.92 7.15 1.68
C PHE A 4 19.48 7.96 2.86
N ASP A 5 18.73 8.04 3.95
CA ASP A 5 19.09 8.67 5.22
C ASP A 5 19.97 7.77 6.11
N GLY A 6 20.43 6.63 5.58
CA GLY A 6 21.39 5.74 6.24
C GLY A 6 20.76 4.77 7.24
N VAL A 7 19.43 4.76 7.39
CA VAL A 7 18.74 3.85 8.32
C VAL A 7 18.65 2.46 7.72
N SER A 8 19.03 1.46 8.51
CA SER A 8 18.97 0.05 8.10
C SER A 8 17.72 -0.64 8.66
N PHE A 9 17.08 -1.43 7.81
CA PHE A 9 15.85 -2.17 8.07
C PHE A 9 16.09 -3.67 7.87
N GLU A 10 15.66 -4.45 8.86
CA GLU A 10 15.48 -5.89 8.74
C GLU A 10 14.00 -6.15 8.42
N VAL A 11 13.76 -6.85 7.32
CA VAL A 11 12.42 -7.03 6.76
C VAL A 11 12.24 -8.50 6.44
N ASP A 12 11.09 -9.04 6.82
CA ASP A 12 10.72 -10.43 6.54
C ASP A 12 10.75 -10.69 5.03
N VAL A 13 11.22 -11.88 4.63
CA VAL A 13 11.36 -12.23 3.21
C VAL A 13 10.02 -12.09 2.49
N GLU A 14 8.90 -12.48 3.10
CA GLU A 14 7.58 -12.38 2.50
C GLU A 14 7.16 -10.93 2.18
N VAL A 15 7.52 -9.99 3.06
CA VAL A 15 7.30 -8.55 2.87
C VAL A 15 8.26 -8.02 1.80
N ALA A 16 9.53 -8.41 1.86
CA ALA A 16 10.54 -8.03 0.87
C ALA A 16 10.18 -8.48 -0.54
N MET A 17 9.59 -9.68 -0.70
CA MET A 17 9.16 -10.23 -1.97
C MET A 17 7.96 -9.52 -2.58
N LYS A 18 7.24 -8.68 -1.82
CA LYS A 18 6.18 -7.80 -2.35
C LYS A 18 6.74 -6.53 -2.99
N MET A 19 7.99 -6.18 -2.71
CA MET A 19 8.70 -5.07 -3.33
C MET A 19 9.43 -5.61 -4.56
N GLU A 20 8.92 -5.37 -5.76
CA GLU A 20 9.45 -5.98 -7.00
C GLU A 20 10.90 -5.57 -7.25
N ALA A 21 11.28 -4.32 -6.97
CA ALA A 21 12.68 -3.88 -7.08
C ALA A 21 13.64 -4.66 -6.16
N VAL A 22 13.17 -4.99 -4.96
CA VAL A 22 13.92 -5.75 -3.95
C VAL A 22 14.01 -7.21 -4.34
N ARG A 23 12.88 -7.78 -4.78
CA ARG A 23 12.79 -9.15 -5.26
C ARG A 23 13.73 -9.39 -6.45
N SER A 24 13.70 -8.55 -7.47
CA SER A 24 14.60 -8.67 -8.63
C SER A 24 16.06 -8.60 -8.20
N PHE A 25 16.39 -7.70 -7.26
CA PHE A 25 17.74 -7.63 -6.70
C PHE A 25 18.15 -8.92 -5.98
N PHE A 26 17.24 -9.62 -5.29
CA PHE A 26 17.54 -10.91 -4.68
C PHE A 26 17.70 -12.04 -5.72
N GLU A 27 16.82 -12.08 -6.74
CA GLU A 27 16.85 -13.11 -7.79
C GLU A 27 18.11 -13.02 -8.65
N ASP A 28 18.58 -11.80 -8.97
CA ASP A 28 19.77 -11.59 -9.80
C ASP A 28 21.09 -11.99 -9.13
N TYR A 29 21.16 -11.92 -7.80
CA TYR A 29 22.41 -12.18 -7.08
C TYR A 29 22.60 -13.66 -6.70
N ASN A 30 21.56 -14.50 -6.74
CA ASN A 30 21.63 -15.95 -6.46
C ASN A 30 22.37 -16.32 -5.15
N SER A 31 22.57 -15.35 -4.24
CA SER A 31 23.48 -15.48 -3.10
C SER A 31 22.68 -15.67 -1.82
N GLN A 32 23.02 -16.72 -1.07
CA GLN A 32 22.56 -16.96 0.31
C GLN A 32 23.15 -15.96 1.32
N GLU A 33 23.96 -14.99 0.87
CA GLU A 33 24.45 -13.92 1.71
C GLU A 33 23.50 -12.73 1.68
N ILE A 34 23.15 -12.24 2.86
CA ILE A 34 22.27 -11.09 3.08
C ILE A 34 22.96 -9.85 2.51
N THR A 35 22.72 -9.56 1.24
CA THR A 35 23.22 -8.36 0.58
C THR A 35 22.47 -7.16 1.17
N LYS A 36 23.20 -6.23 1.78
CA LYS A 36 22.60 -4.95 2.22
C LYS A 36 22.11 -4.20 0.98
N ILE A 37 20.79 -4.24 0.73
CA ILE A 37 20.17 -3.56 -0.42
C ILE A 37 20.09 -2.05 -0.15
N PRO A 38 20.81 -1.20 -0.91
CA PRO A 38 20.72 0.24 -0.77
C PRO A 38 19.49 0.79 -1.51
N LEU A 39 18.77 1.71 -0.88
CA LEU A 39 17.57 2.38 -1.39
C LEU A 39 17.79 3.89 -1.39
N PRO A 40 18.54 4.44 -2.38
CA PRO A 40 18.96 5.84 -2.38
C PRO A 40 17.82 6.85 -2.61
N ASN A 41 16.64 6.41 -3.03
CA ASN A 41 15.48 7.28 -3.30
C ASN A 41 14.32 7.08 -2.32
N VAL A 42 14.56 6.36 -1.22
CA VAL A 42 13.53 6.04 -0.22
C VAL A 42 14.02 6.48 1.14
N SER A 43 13.23 7.32 1.81
CA SER A 43 13.45 7.72 3.21
C SER A 43 13.05 6.60 4.18
N SER A 44 13.64 6.57 5.37
CA SER A 44 13.21 5.68 6.45
C SER A 44 11.72 5.77 6.77
N ASN A 45 11.16 6.99 6.78
CA ASN A 45 9.73 7.21 7.02
C ASN A 45 8.86 6.55 5.95
N SER A 46 9.14 6.83 4.67
CA SER A 46 8.39 6.23 3.56
C SER A 46 8.54 4.72 3.51
N LEU A 47 9.74 4.17 3.78
CA LEU A 47 9.94 2.73 3.81
C LEU A 47 9.17 2.06 4.95
N THR A 48 9.14 2.67 6.13
CA THR A 48 8.36 2.18 7.28
C THR A 48 6.89 2.07 6.92
N MET A 49 6.34 3.13 6.34
CA MET A 49 4.95 3.18 5.86
C MET A 49 4.64 2.10 4.82
N VAL A 50 5.54 1.87 3.86
CA VAL A 50 5.38 0.81 2.85
C VAL A 50 5.41 -0.58 3.50
N ILE A 51 6.35 -0.82 4.41
CA ILE A 51 6.48 -2.10 5.13
C ILE A 51 5.22 -2.38 5.95
N ASP A 52 4.75 -1.41 6.74
CA ASP A 52 3.57 -1.55 7.57
C ASP A 52 2.33 -1.84 6.71
N TYR A 53 2.16 -1.11 5.61
CA TYR A 53 1.07 -1.35 4.67
C TYR A 53 1.09 -2.78 4.12
N ILE A 54 2.26 -3.27 3.70
CA ILE A 54 2.41 -4.63 3.17
C ILE A 54 2.10 -5.67 4.25
N LYS A 55 2.64 -5.51 5.46
CA LYS A 55 2.42 -6.44 6.58
C LYS A 55 0.94 -6.56 6.91
N THR A 56 0.25 -5.44 7.08
CA THR A 56 -1.19 -5.46 7.38
C THR A 56 -2.02 -6.13 6.26
N HIS A 57 -1.66 -5.91 4.99
CA HIS A 57 -2.36 -6.56 3.87
C HIS A 57 -2.03 -8.05 3.71
N LEU A 58 -0.84 -8.48 4.12
CA LEU A 58 -0.50 -9.89 4.23
C LEU A 58 -1.35 -10.56 5.32
N ASP A 59 -1.48 -9.95 6.49
CA ASP A 59 -2.32 -10.46 7.58
C ASP A 59 -3.78 -10.63 7.14
N PHE A 60 -4.35 -9.62 6.47
CA PHE A 60 -5.70 -9.74 5.90
C PHE A 60 -5.80 -10.87 4.87
N SER A 61 -4.78 -11.04 4.02
CA SER A 61 -4.74 -12.12 3.03
C SER A 61 -4.65 -13.50 3.68
N GLU A 62 -3.87 -13.67 4.75
CA GLU A 62 -3.76 -14.93 5.47
C GLU A 62 -5.06 -15.31 6.17
N MET A 63 -5.70 -14.33 6.83
CA MET A 63 -6.97 -14.54 7.50
C MET A 63 -8.09 -14.92 6.50
N ALA A 64 -8.05 -14.36 5.30
CA ALA A 64 -8.95 -14.75 4.22
C ALA A 64 -8.70 -16.19 3.76
N LYS A 65 -7.45 -16.58 3.49
CA LYS A 65 -7.09 -17.95 3.06
C LYS A 65 -7.48 -19.03 4.06
N LYS A 66 -7.28 -18.79 5.36
CA LYS A 66 -7.71 -19.71 6.44
C LYS A 66 -9.22 -19.98 6.44
N CYS A 67 -10.02 -19.13 5.80
CA CYS A 67 -11.47 -19.34 5.67
C CYS A 67 -11.86 -20.13 4.42
N ASP A 68 -10.98 -20.18 3.41
CA ASP A 68 -11.21 -20.90 2.15
C ASP A 68 -10.84 -22.40 2.26
N GLU A 69 -9.98 -22.78 3.20
CA GLU A 69 -9.57 -24.19 3.47
C GLU A 69 -10.65 -25.03 4.18
N ILE A 70 -11.78 -24.43 4.55
CA ILE A 70 -12.94 -25.15 5.11
C ILE A 70 -13.77 -25.65 3.92
N GLU A 71 -13.69 -26.95 3.62
CA GLU A 71 -14.32 -27.61 2.46
C GLU A 71 -15.84 -27.44 2.36
N GLU A 72 -16.52 -27.10 3.47
CA GLU A 72 -17.91 -26.63 3.42
C GLU A 72 -17.95 -25.12 3.18
N ILE A 73 -18.38 -24.70 1.98
CA ILE A 73 -18.77 -23.31 1.68
C ILE A 73 -20.08 -23.00 2.43
N ASP A 74 -19.99 -22.95 3.75
CA ASP A 74 -21.07 -22.45 4.59
C ASP A 74 -21.19 -20.92 4.38
N VAL A 75 -22.41 -20.41 4.52
CA VAL A 75 -22.75 -18.99 4.48
C VAL A 75 -21.85 -18.19 5.43
N LEU A 76 -21.38 -18.80 6.52
CA LEU A 76 -20.44 -18.21 7.47
C LEU A 76 -19.08 -17.89 6.86
N SER A 77 -18.49 -18.78 6.04
CA SER A 77 -17.19 -18.55 5.39
C SER A 77 -17.25 -17.38 4.41
N ARG A 78 -18.30 -17.30 3.58
CA ARG A 78 -18.54 -16.15 2.69
C ARG A 78 -18.76 -14.84 3.45
N LYS A 79 -19.51 -14.88 4.56
CA LYS A 79 -19.73 -13.69 5.41
C LYS A 79 -18.43 -13.24 6.08
N LYS A 80 -17.57 -14.16 6.50
CA LYS A 80 -16.27 -13.89 7.12
C LYS A 80 -15.26 -13.35 6.10
N TYR A 81 -15.21 -13.92 4.89
CA TYR A 81 -14.44 -13.37 3.77
C TYR A 81 -14.88 -11.94 3.41
N GLY A 82 -16.20 -11.73 3.27
CA GLY A 82 -16.78 -10.40 3.06
C GLY A 82 -16.45 -9.41 4.17
N LYS A 83 -16.35 -9.88 5.42
CA LYS A 83 -15.93 -9.06 6.56
C LYS A 83 -14.48 -8.62 6.44
N PHE A 84 -13.53 -9.52 6.19
CA PHE A 84 -12.11 -9.17 6.06
C PHE A 84 -11.84 -8.21 4.89
N THR A 85 -12.52 -8.41 3.77
CA THR A 85 -12.43 -7.49 2.62
C THR A 85 -12.98 -6.09 2.94
N MET A 86 -14.01 -5.99 3.78
CA MET A 86 -14.49 -4.70 4.30
C MET A 86 -13.50 -4.07 5.29
N GLU A 87 -12.92 -4.85 6.19
CA GLU A 87 -11.92 -4.37 7.16
C GLU A 87 -10.65 -3.87 6.48
N ALA A 88 -10.15 -4.57 5.46
CA ALA A 88 -9.02 -4.12 4.65
C ALA A 88 -9.32 -2.78 3.95
N LYS A 89 -10.50 -2.63 3.35
CA LYS A 89 -10.92 -1.36 2.73
C LYS A 89 -11.08 -0.23 3.75
N ALA A 90 -11.57 -0.52 4.95
CA ALA A 90 -11.68 0.46 6.02
C ALA A 90 -10.31 0.90 6.51
N TYR A 91 -9.37 -0.04 6.67
CA TYR A 91 -7.98 0.24 6.99
C TYR A 91 -7.34 1.14 5.92
N ASP A 92 -7.51 0.80 4.63
CA ASP A 92 -7.05 1.60 3.50
C ASP A 92 -7.56 3.04 3.59
N ASN A 93 -8.88 3.24 3.72
CA ASN A 93 -9.45 4.59 3.82
C ASN A 93 -8.87 5.37 5.02
N GLN A 94 -8.78 4.73 6.18
CA GLN A 94 -8.22 5.35 7.39
C GLN A 94 -6.74 5.67 7.22
N TYR A 95 -6.00 4.80 6.53
CA TYR A 95 -4.59 4.98 6.24
C TYR A 95 -4.39 6.23 5.37
N LEU A 96 -5.18 6.40 4.30
CA LEU A 96 -5.13 7.61 3.48
C LEU A 96 -5.55 8.86 4.24
N GLU A 97 -6.62 8.82 5.04
CA GLU A 97 -7.11 9.99 5.79
C GLU A 97 -6.07 10.58 6.73
N LYS A 98 -5.20 9.74 7.30
CA LYS A 98 -4.11 10.16 8.18
C LYS A 98 -2.96 10.85 7.43
N LEU A 99 -2.91 10.76 6.10
CA LEU A 99 -1.83 11.32 5.29
C LEU A 99 -2.21 12.65 4.67
N ASP A 100 -1.35 13.63 4.88
CA ASP A 100 -1.41 14.89 4.16
C ASP A 100 -0.94 14.72 2.70
N ASN A 101 -1.02 15.79 1.91
CA ASN A 101 -0.68 15.71 0.49
C ASN A 101 0.82 15.50 0.24
N ASP A 102 1.68 15.92 1.17
CA ASP A 102 3.12 15.81 0.98
C ASP A 102 3.60 14.40 1.35
N ALA A 103 3.10 13.83 2.44
CA ALA A 103 3.26 12.43 2.79
C ALA A 103 2.74 11.50 1.68
N ILE A 104 1.60 11.80 1.06
CA ILE A 104 1.09 11.00 -0.07
C ILE A 104 2.04 11.07 -1.27
N LYS A 105 2.58 12.25 -1.61
CA LYS A 105 3.54 12.37 -2.72
C LYS A 105 4.83 11.59 -2.42
N GLU A 106 5.36 11.73 -1.21
CA GLU A 106 6.58 11.02 -0.80
C GLU A 106 6.37 9.50 -0.84
N LEU A 107 5.24 9.04 -0.27
CA LEU A 107 4.85 7.64 -0.29
C LEU A 107 4.61 7.13 -1.71
N LEU A 108 4.01 7.93 -2.60
CA LEU A 108 3.80 7.59 -4.00
C LEU A 108 5.13 7.37 -4.73
N LEU A 109 6.10 8.28 -4.53
CA LEU A 109 7.43 8.17 -5.13
C LEU A 109 8.18 6.94 -4.61
N ALA A 110 8.16 6.70 -3.30
CA ALA A 110 8.78 5.52 -2.69
C ALA A 110 8.14 4.22 -3.18
N THR A 111 6.81 4.18 -3.23
CA THR A 111 6.03 3.02 -3.71
C THR A 111 6.31 2.73 -5.18
N ASN A 112 6.43 3.78 -6.01
CA ASN A 112 6.79 3.64 -7.42
C ASN A 112 8.23 3.11 -7.58
N TYR A 113 9.17 3.62 -6.77
CA TYR A 113 10.56 3.15 -6.79
C TYR A 113 10.69 1.67 -6.37
N LEU A 114 10.01 1.28 -5.28
CA LEU A 114 9.99 -0.11 -4.80
C LEU A 114 9.11 -1.03 -5.66
N ASN A 115 8.32 -0.44 -6.56
CA ASN A 115 7.38 -1.10 -7.45
C ASN A 115 6.41 -2.03 -6.69
N VAL A 116 5.70 -1.46 -5.71
CA VAL A 116 4.65 -2.14 -4.94
C VAL A 116 3.30 -1.83 -5.58
N LYS A 117 2.88 -2.66 -6.55
CA LYS A 117 1.71 -2.43 -7.41
C LYS A 117 0.39 -2.22 -6.65
N SER A 118 0.16 -2.97 -5.57
CA SER A 118 -1.07 -2.85 -4.76
C SER A 118 -1.18 -1.46 -4.13
N LEU A 119 -0.14 -1.04 -3.42
CA LEU A 119 -0.07 0.27 -2.78
C LEU A 119 -0.09 1.40 -3.82
N LEU A 120 0.59 1.24 -4.97
CA LEU A 120 0.60 2.24 -6.03
C LEU A 120 -0.82 2.49 -6.60
N ASN A 121 -1.54 1.41 -6.90
CA ASN A 121 -2.91 1.50 -7.39
C ASN A 121 -3.84 2.14 -6.35
N PHE A 122 -3.68 1.75 -5.09
CA PHE A 122 -4.45 2.31 -3.99
C PHE A 122 -4.20 3.82 -3.81
N LEU A 123 -2.94 4.27 -3.80
CA LEU A 123 -2.59 5.68 -3.72
C LEU A 123 -3.14 6.47 -4.91
N ASN A 124 -3.03 5.93 -6.13
CA ASN A 124 -3.59 6.55 -7.34
C ASN A 124 -5.11 6.72 -7.24
N GLN A 125 -5.84 5.70 -6.76
CA GLN A 125 -7.29 5.81 -6.53
C GLN A 125 -7.61 6.84 -5.44
N GLY A 126 -6.85 6.86 -4.34
CA GLY A 126 -6.98 7.85 -3.28
C GLY A 126 -6.81 9.28 -3.76
N ILE A 127 -5.78 9.53 -4.57
CA ILE A 127 -5.52 10.85 -5.20
C ILE A 127 -6.66 11.21 -6.15
N ALA A 128 -7.08 10.28 -7.02
CA ALA A 128 -8.19 10.52 -7.94
C ALA A 128 -9.47 10.92 -7.19
N ASN A 129 -9.82 10.20 -6.11
CA ASN A 129 -10.96 10.51 -5.26
C ASN A 129 -10.84 11.89 -4.59
N ARG A 130 -9.66 12.25 -4.08
CA ARG A 130 -9.41 13.58 -3.50
C ARG A 130 -9.57 14.70 -4.52
N VAL A 131 -9.08 14.51 -5.75
CA VAL A 131 -9.23 15.49 -6.84
C VAL A 131 -10.69 15.61 -7.27
N MET A 132 -11.41 14.49 -7.39
CA MET A 132 -12.84 14.50 -7.73
C MET A 132 -13.66 15.22 -6.65
N ASN A 133 -13.44 14.93 -5.36
CA ASN A 133 -14.19 15.56 -4.27
C ASN A 133 -13.98 17.08 -4.23
N LYS A 134 -12.73 17.55 -4.33
CA LYS A 134 -12.43 18.99 -4.42
C LYS A 134 -13.09 19.65 -5.63
N SER A 135 -13.13 18.96 -6.78
CA SER A 135 -13.81 19.47 -7.98
C SER A 135 -15.32 19.60 -7.76
N VAL A 136 -15.95 18.62 -7.12
CA VAL A 136 -17.38 18.64 -6.81
C VAL A 136 -17.73 19.75 -5.82
N GLU A 137 -16.92 19.96 -4.78
CA GLU A 137 -17.09 21.06 -3.82
C GLU A 137 -16.96 22.43 -4.49
N TYR A 138 -15.95 22.61 -5.33
CA TYR A 138 -15.76 23.86 -6.08
C TYR A 138 -16.96 24.19 -7.00
N VAL A 139 -17.58 23.18 -7.62
CA VAL A 139 -18.80 23.38 -8.42
C VAL A 139 -20.01 23.72 -7.54
N ARG A 140 -20.12 23.12 -6.35
CA ARG A 140 -21.22 23.42 -5.40
C ARG A 140 -21.08 24.79 -4.75
N GLU A 141 -19.85 25.25 -4.53
CA GLU A 141 -19.54 26.56 -3.93
C GLU A 141 -19.69 27.71 -4.95
N LYS A 142 -19.72 27.40 -6.25
CA LYS A 142 -20.02 28.34 -7.34
C LYS A 142 -21.37 28.07 -8.02
N PRO A 143 -22.52 28.25 -7.34
CA PRO A 143 -23.82 28.30 -8.01
C PRO A 143 -23.95 29.68 -8.70
N GLY A 144 -23.28 29.90 -9.84
CA GLY A 144 -23.32 31.21 -10.48
C GLY A 144 -22.52 31.45 -11.77
N ALA A 145 -21.90 30.44 -12.39
CA ALA A 145 -21.47 30.59 -13.78
C ALA A 145 -22.63 30.15 -14.67
N GLY A 146 -23.53 31.10 -14.93
CA GLY A 146 -24.76 30.90 -15.66
C GLY A 146 -24.55 30.29 -17.05
N PHE A 147 -25.54 29.49 -17.44
CA PHE A 147 -26.00 29.44 -18.81
C PHE A 147 -26.28 30.87 -19.28
N LEU A 148 -25.40 31.42 -20.11
CA LEU A 148 -25.69 32.47 -21.08
C LEU A 148 -24.91 32.15 -22.35
#